data_AF-F1M937-F1
#
_entry.id   AF-F1M937-F1
#
_cell.length_a   1.000
_cell.length_b   1.000
_cell.length_c   1.000
_cell.angle_alpha   90.00
_cell.angle_beta   90.00
_cell.angle_gamma   90.00
#
_symmetry.space_group_name_H-M   'P 1'
#
loop_
_entity.id
_entity.type
_entity.pdbx_description
1 polymer ?
#
loop_
_entity_poly.entity_id
_entity_poly.type
_entity_poly.pdbx_seq_one_letter_code
_entity_poly.pdbx_strand_id
1 'polypeptide(L)'
;MLRFCSVHLQIVFLMIRRHKTTIFTDPKESNTVFELKHIVKGILKRPPEEQRLYKDGQLLDGGKTLGECGFTSQTARPQAPATVGLAFRADDTFEALRMEPFSSPLELPDVMKPQDSGGSGNEQAVQ
;
A
#
# COMPACT_ATOMS: atom_id res chain seq x y z
N MET A 1 17.07 35.55 3.72
CA MET A 1 17.24 34.20 4.32
C MET A 1 15.88 33.75 4.85
N LEU A 2 15.03 33.22 3.97
CA LEU A 2 13.77 32.61 4.39
C LEU A 2 14.13 31.28 5.04
N ARG A 3 14.03 31.21 6.38
CA ARG A 3 13.93 29.93 7.05
C ARG A 3 12.63 29.30 6.56
N PHE A 4 12.73 28.44 5.54
CA PHE A 4 11.74 27.40 5.34
C PHE A 4 11.64 26.67 6.67
N CYS A 5 10.55 26.91 7.40
CA CYS A 5 10.17 26.08 8.51
C CYS A 5 9.92 24.69 7.90
N SER A 6 10.98 23.89 7.81
CA SER A 6 10.93 22.48 7.42
C SER A 6 10.30 21.71 8.57
N VAL A 7 9.04 21.98 8.86
CA VAL A 7 8.15 20.93 9.35
C VAL A 7 7.99 20.01 8.15
N HIS A 8 8.85 18.99 8.07
CA HIS A 8 8.63 17.84 7.22
C HIS A 8 7.20 17.37 7.48
N LEU A 9 6.25 17.67 6.58
CA LEU A 9 4.99 16.96 6.57
C LEU A 9 5.36 15.53 6.18
N GLN A 10 5.54 14.67 7.17
CA GLN A 10 5.73 13.25 6.99
C GLN A 10 4.39 12.69 6.50
N ILE A 11 4.16 12.75 5.19
CA ILE A 11 2.99 12.19 4.53
C ILE A 11 3.29 10.74 4.16
N VAL A 12 2.30 9.88 4.34
CA VAL A 12 2.35 8.46 3.92
C VAL A 12 1.28 8.20 2.89
N PHE A 13 1.63 7.49 1.82
CA PHE A 13 0.69 7.17 0.74
C PHE A 13 0.14 5.77 0.96
N LEU A 14 -1.18 5.65 1.11
CA LEU A 14 -1.85 4.41 1.44
C LEU A 14 -2.82 3.97 0.35
N MET A 15 -2.90 2.65 0.16
CA MET A 15 -3.97 1.94 -0.55
C MET A 15 -4.83 1.21 0.47
N ILE A 16 -6.01 1.75 0.78
CA ILE A 16 -6.99 1.07 1.63
C ILE A 16 -7.81 0.12 0.75
N ARG A 17 -7.71 -1.19 1.00
CA ARG A 17 -8.27 -2.23 0.13
C ARG A 17 -9.30 -3.10 0.85
N ARG A 18 -10.43 -3.32 0.18
CA ARG A 18 -11.51 -4.19 0.63
C ARG A 18 -12.23 -4.78 -0.59
N HIS A 19 -12.33 -6.10 -0.70
CA HIS A 19 -12.87 -6.78 -1.87
C HIS A 19 -12.25 -6.22 -3.17
N LYS A 20 -13.05 -5.64 -4.06
CA LYS A 20 -12.60 -4.97 -5.31
C LYS A 20 -12.37 -3.46 -5.15
N THR A 21 -12.64 -2.90 -3.97
CA THR A 21 -12.48 -1.48 -3.67
C THR A 21 -11.05 -1.18 -3.27
N THR A 22 -10.45 -0.15 -3.86
CA THR A 22 -9.14 0.40 -3.47
C THR A 22 -9.26 1.92 -3.39
N ILE A 23 -8.90 2.50 -2.25
CA ILE A 23 -8.90 3.95 -2.00
C ILE A 23 -7.46 4.40 -1.84
N PHE A 24 -7.06 5.44 -2.59
CA PHE A 24 -5.78 6.11 -2.41
C PHE A 24 -5.97 7.35 -1.53
N THR A 25 -5.13 7.48 -0.51
CA THR A 25 -5.15 8.62 0.41
C THR A 25 -3.77 8.86 1.01
N ASP A 26 -3.53 10.08 1.46
CA ASP A 26 -2.22 10.57 1.91
C ASP A 26 -2.27 11.21 3.33
N PRO A 27 -2.61 10.45 4.39
CA PRO A 27 -2.59 10.97 5.75
C PRO A 27 -1.17 11.31 6.22
N LYS A 28 -1.07 12.02 7.34
CA LYS A 28 0.20 12.24 8.02
C LYS A 28 0.62 10.97 8.76
N GLU A 29 1.92 10.70 8.83
CA GLU A 29 2.53 9.63 9.61
C GLU A 29 2.13 9.69 11.10
N SER A 30 1.93 10.90 11.62
CA SER A 30 1.46 11.17 12.99
C SER A 30 -0.04 11.01 13.18
N ASN A 31 -0.84 10.79 12.13
CA ASN A 31 -2.26 10.52 12.30
C ASN A 31 -2.46 9.15 12.94
N THR A 32 -3.54 9.00 13.69
CA THR A 32 -3.92 7.73 14.31
C THR A 32 -4.68 6.83 13.35
N VAL A 33 -4.71 5.53 13.65
CA VAL A 33 -5.57 4.57 12.95
C VAL A 33 -7.05 4.97 13.07
N PHE A 34 -7.46 5.58 14.19
CA PHE A 34 -8.82 6.10 14.36
C PHE A 34 -9.14 7.29 13.44
N GLU A 35 -8.18 8.18 13.20
CA GLU A 35 -8.32 9.26 12.20
C GLU A 35 -8.36 8.69 10.78
N LEU A 36 -7.57 7.66 10.48
CA LEU A 36 -7.64 6.98 9.18
C LEU A 36 -9.03 6.36 8.94
N LYS A 37 -9.66 5.79 9.97
CA LYS A 37 -11.06 5.32 9.89
C LYS A 37 -12.06 6.43 9.60
N HIS A 38 -11.80 7.66 10.05
CA HIS A 38 -12.63 8.82 9.72
C HIS A 38 -12.52 9.21 8.24
N ILE A 39 -11.34 9.08 7.63
CA ILE A 39 -11.17 9.26 6.19
C ILE A 39 -12.02 8.21 5.45
N VAL A 40 -11.93 6.94 5.86
CA VAL A 40 -12.75 5.85 5.30
C VAL A 40 -14.25 6.13 5.48
N LYS A 41 -14.68 6.63 6.64
CA LYS A 41 -16.07 7.05 6.89
C LYS A 41 -16.51 8.13 5.90
N GLY A 42 -15.66 9.11 5.63
CA GLY A 42 -15.94 10.18 4.67
C GLY A 42 -16.28 9.64 3.27
N ILE A 43 -15.61 8.57 2.85
CA ILE A 43 -15.72 7.99 1.50
C ILE A 43 -16.79 6.90 1.43
N LEU A 44 -16.73 5.90 2.33
CA LEU A 44 -17.57 4.70 2.31
C LEU A 44 -18.78 4.76 3.24
N LYS A 45 -18.95 5.87 3.99
CA LYS A 45 -20.11 6.14 4.86
C LYS A 45 -20.35 5.11 5.96
N ARG A 46 -19.30 4.36 6.37
CA ARG A 46 -19.34 3.43 7.52
C ARG A 46 -18.67 4.07 8.74
N PRO A 47 -19.28 4.06 9.93
CA PRO A 47 -18.69 4.67 11.13
C PRO A 47 -17.43 3.90 11.61
N PRO A 48 -16.46 4.54 12.28
CA PRO A 48 -15.17 3.93 12.66
C PRO A 48 -15.26 2.65 13.49
N GLU A 49 -16.31 2.52 14.29
CA GLU A 49 -16.60 1.38 15.17
C GLU A 49 -16.95 0.12 14.36
N GLU A 50 -17.46 0.31 13.14
CA GLU A 50 -17.77 -0.76 12.19
C GLU A 50 -16.61 -1.08 11.26
N GLN A 51 -15.42 -0.53 11.49
CA GLN A 51 -14.26 -0.73 10.65
C GLN A 51 -13.14 -1.46 11.40
N ARG A 52 -12.49 -2.41 10.74
CA ARG A 52 -11.19 -2.95 11.13
C ARG A 52 -10.18 -2.67 10.04
N LEU A 53 -9.04 -2.13 10.44
CA LEU A 53 -7.91 -1.85 9.55
C LEU A 53 -6.78 -2.82 9.86
N TYR A 54 -6.10 -3.29 8.81
CA TYR A 54 -5.08 -4.32 8.91
C TYR A 54 -3.80 -3.92 8.17
N LYS A 55 -2.66 -4.36 8.70
CA LYS A 55 -1.38 -4.37 8.00
C LYS A 55 -0.84 -5.79 7.99
N ASP A 56 -0.56 -6.34 6.81
CA ASP A 56 -0.03 -7.70 6.64
C ASP A 56 -0.87 -8.78 7.38
N GLY A 57 -2.20 -8.59 7.43
CA GLY A 57 -3.14 -9.47 8.14
C GLY A 57 -3.26 -9.22 9.65
N GLN A 58 -2.42 -8.37 10.24
CA GLN A 58 -2.50 -8.00 11.64
C GLN A 58 -3.45 -6.82 11.86
N LEU A 59 -4.34 -6.94 12.86
CA LEU A 59 -5.28 -5.89 13.22
C LEU A 59 -4.55 -4.69 13.83
N LEU A 60 -4.87 -3.49 13.34
CA LEU A 60 -4.31 -2.25 13.83
C LEU A 60 -5.10 -1.72 15.03
N ASP A 61 -4.37 -1.23 16.04
CA ASP A 61 -4.93 -0.56 17.20
C ASP A 61 -5.31 0.88 16.85
N GLY A 62 -6.54 1.28 17.19
CA GLY A 62 -7.06 2.63 16.94
C GLY A 62 -6.26 3.75 17.60
N GLY A 63 -5.63 3.47 18.74
CA GLY A 63 -4.84 4.46 19.49
C GLY A 63 -3.45 4.72 18.93
N LYS A 64 -2.92 3.83 18.08
CA LYS A 64 -1.59 3.97 17.49
C LYS A 64 -1.60 4.93 16.30
N THR A 65 -0.49 5.64 16.15
CA THR A 65 -0.17 6.40 14.94
C THR A 65 0.14 5.47 13.77
N LEU A 66 0.04 5.99 12.54
CA LEU A 66 0.41 5.24 11.34
C LEU A 66 1.91 4.91 11.34
N GLY A 67 2.75 5.81 11.84
CA GLY A 67 4.18 5.57 12.07
C GLY A 67 4.46 4.40 13.01
N GLU A 68 3.78 4.35 14.18
CA GLU A 68 3.89 3.22 15.12
C GLU A 68 3.36 1.90 14.54
N CYS A 69 2.47 1.96 13.56
CA CYS A 69 2.00 0.80 12.80
C CYS A 69 2.97 0.41 11.66
N GLY A 70 4.06 1.15 11.45
CA GLY A 70 5.08 0.89 10.43
C GLY A 70 4.79 1.51 9.07
N PHE A 71 3.80 2.39 8.95
CA PHE A 71 3.63 3.23 7.76
C PHE A 71 4.46 4.49 7.93
N THR A 72 5.56 4.60 7.19
CA THR A 72 6.44 5.76 7.26
C THR A 72 6.60 6.38 5.88
N SER A 73 6.98 7.66 5.84
CA SER A 73 7.26 8.38 4.58
C SER A 73 8.31 7.68 3.69
N GLN A 74 9.17 6.84 4.28
CA GLN A 74 10.18 6.07 3.55
C GLN A 74 9.62 4.80 2.89
N THR A 75 8.62 4.15 3.50
CA THR A 75 8.07 2.86 3.05
C THR A 75 6.77 3.00 2.27
N ALA A 76 5.98 4.05 2.55
CA ALA A 76 4.69 4.34 1.95
C ALA A 76 4.80 5.54 1.00
N ARG A 77 5.43 5.33 -0.17
CA ARG A 77 5.75 6.40 -1.14
C ARG A 77 4.63 6.59 -2.17
N PRO A 78 4.51 7.75 -2.85
CA PRO A 78 3.47 7.96 -3.86
C PRO A 78 3.48 6.88 -4.97
N GLN A 79 4.66 6.52 -5.46
CA GLN A 79 4.85 5.50 -6.50
C GLN A 79 4.76 4.06 -6.00
N ALA A 80 4.81 3.87 -4.68
CA ALA A 80 4.71 2.56 -4.02
C ALA A 80 3.94 2.71 -2.70
N PRO A 81 2.61 2.94 -2.76
CA PRO A 81 1.81 3.15 -1.56
C PRO A 81 1.75 1.88 -0.70
N ALA A 82 1.71 2.03 0.62
CA ALA A 82 1.54 0.90 1.51
C ALA A 82 0.08 0.41 1.52
N THR A 83 -0.13 -0.90 1.62
CA THR A 83 -1.48 -1.49 1.63
C THR A 83 -2.04 -1.54 3.05
N VAL A 84 -3.29 -1.10 3.21
CA VAL A 84 -4.09 -1.25 4.42
C VAL A 84 -5.32 -2.10 4.09
N GLY A 85 -5.46 -3.24 4.74
CA GLY A 85 -6.67 -4.06 4.62
C GLY A 85 -7.83 -3.43 5.39
N LEU A 86 -9.05 -3.46 4.82
CA LEU A 86 -10.26 -2.99 5.47
C LEU A 86 -11.31 -4.09 5.51
N ALA A 87 -11.92 -4.30 6.67
CA ALA A 87 -13.08 -5.15 6.86
C ALA A 87 -14.17 -4.39 7.63
N PHE A 88 -15.42 -4.54 7.20
CA PHE A 88 -16.57 -3.96 7.90
C PHE A 88 -17.25 -4.94 8.83
N ARG A 89 -17.94 -4.40 9.83
CA ARG A 89 -18.93 -5.14 10.60
C ARG A 89 -20.18 -5.34 9.74
N ALA A 90 -20.64 -6.59 9.66
CA ALA A 90 -21.92 -6.99 9.10
C ALA A 90 -22.74 -7.62 10.23
N ASP A 91 -23.87 -6.99 10.56
CA ASP A 91 -24.68 -7.34 11.73
C ASP A 91 -23.84 -7.29 13.03
N ASP A 92 -23.77 -8.40 13.77
CA ASP A 92 -23.04 -8.50 15.05
C ASP A 92 -21.57 -8.95 14.89
N THR A 93 -21.12 -9.26 13.67
CA THR A 93 -19.78 -9.82 13.43
C THR A 93 -18.99 -9.06 12.37
N PHE A 94 -17.67 -9.10 12.45
CA PHE A 94 -16.84 -8.52 11.39
C PHE A 94 -16.68 -9.52 10.25
N GLU A 95 -16.82 -9.04 9.02
CA GLU A 95 -16.51 -9.84 7.85
C GLU A 95 -15.02 -10.24 7.84
N ALA A 96 -14.71 -11.36 7.18
CA ALA A 96 -13.33 -11.77 6.99
C ALA A 96 -12.58 -10.74 6.13
N LEU A 97 -11.31 -10.48 6.45
CA LEU A 97 -10.45 -9.65 5.62
C LEU A 97 -10.30 -10.29 4.24
N ARG A 98 -10.83 -9.61 3.21
CA ARG A 98 -10.79 -10.07 1.82
C ARG A 98 -10.33 -8.94 0.91
N MET A 99 -9.31 -9.20 0.11
CA MET A 99 -8.79 -8.30 -0.93
C MET A 99 -8.67 -9.11 -2.22
N GLU A 100 -9.37 -8.71 -3.27
CA GLU A 100 -9.24 -9.37 -4.56
C GLU A 100 -7.89 -8.99 -5.19
N PRO A 101 -7.13 -9.95 -5.75
CA PRO A 101 -5.92 -9.61 -6.47
C PRO A 101 -6.24 -8.73 -7.68
N PHE A 102 -5.30 -7.87 -8.05
CA PHE A 102 -5.37 -7.18 -9.35
C PHE A 102 -5.17 -8.19 -10.48
N SER A 103 -5.51 -7.80 -11.71
CA SER A 103 -5.25 -8.62 -12.89
C SER A 103 -3.75 -8.88 -13.05
N SER A 104 -3.40 -10.07 -13.52
CA SER A 104 -2.03 -10.39 -13.93
C SER A 104 -1.68 -9.63 -15.22
N PRO A 105 -0.43 -9.16 -15.37
CA PRO A 105 0.04 -8.59 -16.63
C PRO A 105 0.00 -9.63 -17.76
N LEU A 106 -0.13 -9.17 -19.00
CA LEU A 106 -0.04 -10.02 -20.19
C LEU A 106 1.39 -10.54 -20.36
N GLU A 107 1.56 -11.63 -21.11
CA GLU A 107 2.89 -12.12 -21.48
C GLU A 107 3.65 -11.04 -22.25
N LEU A 108 4.93 -10.85 -21.90
CA LEU A 108 5.80 -9.91 -22.61
C LEU A 108 5.99 -10.39 -24.06
N PRO A 109 5.82 -9.52 -25.06
CA PRO A 109 6.12 -9.88 -26.45
C PRO A 109 7.63 -10.17 -26.61
N ASP A 110 7.99 -11.03 -27.56
CA ASP A 110 9.38 -11.50 -27.73
C ASP A 110 10.38 -10.37 -27.95
N VAL A 111 9.96 -9.26 -28.56
CA VAL A 111 10.77 -8.05 -28.78
C VAL A 111 11.18 -7.37 -27.46
N MET A 112 10.39 -7.54 -26.40
CA MET A 112 10.63 -6.97 -25.06
C MET A 112 11.34 -7.94 -24.12
N LYS A 113 11.45 -9.22 -24.49
CA LYS A 113 12.21 -10.20 -23.71
C LYS A 113 13.72 -9.87 -23.84
N PRO A 114 14.52 -9.97 -22.77
CA PRO A 114 15.96 -9.80 -22.86
C PRO A 114 16.50 -10.73 -23.95
N GLN A 115 17.25 -10.19 -24.90
CA GLN A 115 17.95 -11.02 -25.89
C GLN A 115 19.06 -11.75 -25.13
N ASP A 116 19.01 -13.08 -25.08
CA ASP A 116 20.10 -13.90 -24.56
C ASP A 116 21.35 -13.59 -25.38
N SER A 117 22.20 -12.73 -24.83
CA SER A 117 23.48 -12.39 -25.43
C SER A 117 24.45 -13.52 -25.08
N GLY A 118 24.35 -14.63 -25.83
CA GLY A 118 25.08 -15.87 -25.55
C GLY A 118 25.62 -16.60 -26.78
N GLY A 119 26.77 -16.14 -27.29
CA GLY A 119 27.90 -17.02 -27.63
C GLY A 119 28.14 -17.44 -29.09
N SER A 120 29.27 -17.01 -29.65
CA SER A 120 30.23 -17.96 -30.27
C SER A 120 31.64 -17.56 -29.87
N GLY A 121 32.30 -18.43 -29.11
CA GLY A 121 33.73 -18.35 -28.85
C GLY A 121 34.52 -18.60 -30.13
N ASN A 122 35.57 -17.82 -30.35
CA ASN A 122 36.62 -18.16 -31.31
C ASN A 122 37.72 -18.93 -30.56
N GLU A 123 37.57 -20.24 -30.47
CA GLU A 123 38.71 -21.14 -30.30
C GLU A 123 39.32 -21.33 -31.70
N GLN A 124 40.27 -20.47 -32.06
CA GLN A 124 41.14 -20.74 -33.21
C GLN A 124 42.24 -21.70 -32.75
N ALA A 125 42.05 -22.98 -33.05
CA ALA A 125 43.16 -23.90 -33.24
C ALA A 125 43.94 -23.45 -34.50
N VAL A 126 45.22 -23.09 -34.32
CA VAL A 126 46.16 -22.95 -35.43
C VAL A 126 47.30 -23.94 -35.16
N GLN A 127 47.45 -24.87 -36.09
CA GLN A 127 48.57 -25.80 -36.21
C GLN A 127 49.86 -25.08 -36.53
#